data_AF-A0A958KL32-F1
#
_entry.id   AF-A0A958KL32-F1
#
_cell.length_a   1.000
_cell.length_b   1.000
_cell.length_c   1.000
_cell.angle_alpha   90.00
_cell.angle_beta   90.00
_cell.angle_gamma   90.00
#
_symmetry.space_group_name_H-M   'P 1'
#
loop_
_entity.id
_entity.type
_entity.pdbx_description
1 polymer ?
#
loop_
_entity_poly.entity_id
_entity_poly.type
_entity_poly.pdbx_seq_one_letter_code
_entity_poly.pdbx_strand_id
1 'polypeptide(L)'
;MSAKEKKKSGDHKRSKGITTQERARRLGVGHREYVSMKAKTNLQKFVNGAIFNFFIAVLILFNVTLIFAEFLIPEGEQLNRILHVNDLITWIFICELSVRYFVAPNKKIFFSNYWIDILSVMPAFRLFRTFRIFRLLRLLRLTRAVMIILTQSGWVSKKFEQFFGGFGILFFTAVMLILCGTLAQLSVENAHSISANQFLSQVWETTFLFISGEVIGELPTTLGGKLVSVLISISGLVVFAVLVGTISASMTAYFQRKMDAKDLDISDLKNHLIICGWEAMGEVILRELEAVPDVWSQGVVVVAETPSDIAKISRITNTRPLFHLRQDYTKVEVLESAGAKRAKTAIVLADKGDNLRPQDRDARTVLAALTLEKLNPKIFTCCELLNENNATHLKIAGVEEIISRISLTAGLFASSVVNHGVTPVLTDLMTHHEGNYLRKIAVPAKCVDKTFLECLEHFKVEFDALVIAVECRDSQGQLELQVNPEVQLVLRSGDKVIVVVKRDSELCDLKH
;
A
#
# COMPACT_ATOMS: atom_id res chain seq x y z
N MET A 1 -24.50 6.03 19.42
CA MET A 1 -23.36 6.02 20.37
C MET A 1 -22.18 6.78 19.73
N SER A 2 -22.32 8.07 19.41
CA SER A 2 -22.13 9.27 20.25
C SER A 2 -20.72 9.41 20.84
N ALA A 3 -19.93 10.30 20.21
CA ALA A 3 -18.90 11.24 20.72
C ALA A 3 -17.85 10.83 21.78
N LYS A 4 -17.98 9.69 22.47
CA LYS A 4 -17.09 9.19 23.52
C LYS A 4 -15.90 8.39 22.99
N GLU A 5 -15.96 7.86 21.76
CA GLU A 5 -14.86 7.07 21.18
C GLU A 5 -13.77 7.93 20.54
N LYS A 6 -14.12 9.05 19.88
CA LYS A 6 -13.11 9.98 19.34
C LYS A 6 -12.29 10.70 20.43
N LYS A 7 -12.85 10.87 21.63
CA LYS A 7 -12.12 11.46 22.78
C LYS A 7 -11.10 10.50 23.41
N LYS A 8 -11.27 9.17 23.28
CA LYS A 8 -10.31 8.16 23.76
C LYS A 8 -9.08 8.01 22.87
N SER A 9 -9.18 8.32 21.57
CA SER A 9 -8.06 8.25 20.63
C SER A 9 -7.13 9.47 20.72
N GLY A 10 -7.66 10.65 21.04
CA GLY A 10 -6.87 11.88 21.21
C GLY A 10 -6.04 11.93 22.51
N ASP A 11 -6.50 11.25 23.57
CA ASP A 11 -5.85 11.30 24.88
C ASP A 11 -4.68 10.30 25.04
N HIS A 12 -4.59 9.31 24.14
CA HIS A 12 -3.49 8.34 24.15
C HIS A 12 -2.17 8.91 23.60
N LYS A 13 -2.21 10.00 22.81
CA LYS A 13 -1.00 10.64 22.25
C LYS A 13 -0.40 11.74 23.15
N ARG A 14 -1.10 12.21 24.19
CA ARG A 14 -0.60 13.26 25.11
C ARG A 14 0.01 12.76 26.43
N SER A 15 0.07 11.44 26.67
CA SER A 15 0.62 10.89 27.93
C SER A 15 2.08 10.42 27.85
N LYS A 16 2.85 10.86 26.84
CA LYS A 16 4.31 10.69 26.85
C LYS A 16 4.93 11.73 27.79
N GLY A 17 5.08 11.39 29.07
CA GLY A 17 5.94 12.16 29.99
C GLY A 17 5.49 12.27 31.44
N ILE A 18 4.35 11.69 31.85
CA ILE A 18 3.94 11.79 33.27
C ILE A 18 4.75 10.77 34.08
N THR A 19 5.55 11.25 35.02
CA THR A 19 6.35 10.39 35.89
C THR A 19 5.44 9.58 36.82
N THR A 20 5.83 8.37 37.22
CA THR A 20 5.05 7.50 38.14
C THR A 20 4.70 8.22 39.45
N GLN A 21 5.47 9.25 39.82
CA GLN A 21 5.29 10.10 40.99
C GLN A 21 4.16 11.13 40.83
N GLU A 22 4.02 11.77 39.68
CA GLU A 22 2.90 12.69 39.38
C GLU A 22 1.57 11.95 39.26
N ARG A 23 1.60 10.72 38.72
CA ARG A 23 0.39 9.89 38.58
C ARG A 23 -0.13 9.41 39.94
N ALA A 24 0.77 9.10 40.89
CA ALA A 24 0.40 8.73 42.26
C ALA A 24 -0.12 9.91 43.07
N ARG A 25 0.44 11.11 42.90
CA ARG A 25 -0.08 12.35 43.53
C ARG A 25 -1.49 12.71 43.06
N ARG A 26 -1.80 12.54 41.77
CA ARG A 26 -3.15 12.79 41.23
C ARG A 26 -4.23 11.81 41.68
N LEU A 27 -3.84 10.63 42.18
CA LEU A 27 -4.75 9.56 42.61
C LEU A 27 -4.91 9.48 44.14
N GLY A 28 -4.28 10.36 44.92
CA GLY A 28 -4.39 10.36 46.38
C GLY A 28 -3.78 9.12 47.06
N VAL A 29 -2.80 8.49 46.42
CA VAL A 29 -2.25 7.18 46.80
C VAL A 29 -1.25 7.32 47.95
N GLY A 30 -1.42 6.57 49.04
CA GLY A 30 -0.54 6.62 50.21
C GLY A 30 0.90 6.17 49.92
N HIS A 31 1.88 6.57 50.75
CA HIS A 31 3.31 6.29 50.52
C HIS A 31 3.63 4.79 50.30
N ARG A 32 2.96 3.89 51.03
CA ARG A 32 3.07 2.44 50.89
C ARG A 32 2.58 1.93 49.52
N GLU A 33 1.48 2.48 49.02
CA GLU A 33 0.90 2.10 47.73
C GLU A 33 1.71 2.71 46.57
N TYR A 34 2.30 3.89 46.75
CA TYR A 34 3.25 4.47 45.79
C TYR A 34 4.51 3.60 45.63
N VAL A 35 5.11 3.14 46.74
CA VAL A 35 6.28 2.25 46.71
C VAL A 35 5.94 0.94 45.98
N SER A 36 4.78 0.36 46.27
CA SER A 36 4.28 -0.84 45.57
C SER A 36 4.07 -0.60 44.07
N MET A 37 3.47 0.53 43.69
CA MET A 37 3.22 0.90 42.29
C MET A 37 4.54 1.15 41.51
N LYS A 38 5.51 1.81 42.14
CA LYS A 38 6.84 2.06 41.55
C LYS A 38 7.63 0.76 41.39
N ALA A 39 7.60 -0.11 42.40
CA ALA A 39 8.21 -1.43 42.35
C ALA A 39 7.62 -2.29 41.21
N LYS A 40 6.29 -2.32 41.07
CA LYS A 40 5.61 -3.04 39.99
C LYS A 40 5.99 -2.50 38.60
N THR A 41 6.13 -1.19 38.47
CA THR A 41 6.51 -0.55 37.19
C THR A 41 7.96 -0.84 36.81
N ASN A 42 8.88 -0.80 37.77
CA ASN A 42 10.30 -1.13 37.54
C ASN A 42 10.47 -2.62 37.20
N LEU A 43 9.75 -3.49 37.91
CA LEU A 43 9.73 -4.93 37.63
C LEU A 43 9.16 -5.21 36.23
N GLN A 44 8.13 -4.47 35.80
CA GLN A 44 7.59 -4.55 34.45
C GLN A 44 8.60 -4.16 33.37
N LYS A 45 9.36 -3.08 33.59
CA LYS A 45 10.41 -2.66 32.66
C LYS A 45 11.56 -3.67 32.59
N PHE A 46 11.93 -4.26 33.72
CA PHE A 46 12.97 -5.28 33.78
C PHE A 46 12.57 -6.56 33.04
N VAL A 47 11.39 -7.12 33.35
CA VAL A 47 10.91 -8.38 32.76
C VAL A 47 10.59 -8.23 31.26
N ASN A 48 10.16 -7.05 30.83
CA ASN A 48 9.96 -6.77 29.41
C ASN A 48 11.22 -6.25 28.71
N GLY A 49 12.35 -6.15 29.42
CA GLY A 49 13.61 -5.70 28.86
C GLY A 49 14.17 -6.69 27.83
N ALA A 50 14.89 -6.18 26.83
CA ALA A 50 15.48 -7.02 25.78
C ALA A 50 16.51 -8.02 26.32
N ILE A 51 17.32 -7.59 27.30
CA ILE A 51 18.34 -8.44 27.94
C ILE A 51 17.70 -9.63 28.67
N PHE A 52 16.62 -9.38 29.42
CA PHE A 52 15.90 -10.44 30.13
C PHE A 52 15.27 -11.44 29.15
N ASN A 53 14.61 -10.94 28.11
CA ASN A 53 14.00 -11.82 27.10
C ASN A 53 15.04 -12.61 26.29
N PHE A 54 16.20 -12.02 26.00
CA PHE A 54 17.32 -12.72 25.35
C PHE A 54 17.86 -13.84 26.24
N PHE A 55 18.07 -13.58 27.54
CA PHE A 55 18.50 -14.60 28.50
C PHE A 55 17.50 -15.77 28.56
N ILE A 56 16.20 -15.45 28.62
CA ILE A 56 15.14 -16.46 28.58
C ILE A 56 15.16 -17.25 27.27
N ALA A 57 15.37 -16.61 26.12
CA ALA A 57 15.48 -17.29 24.83
C ALA A 57 16.67 -18.27 24.78
N VAL A 58 17.84 -17.87 25.29
CA VAL A 58 19.01 -18.75 25.41
C VAL A 58 18.71 -19.94 26.33
N LEU A 59 18.04 -19.71 27.45
CA LEU A 59 17.64 -20.77 28.38
C LEU A 59 16.64 -21.75 27.74
N ILE A 60 15.72 -21.26 26.90
CA ILE A 60 14.80 -22.10 26.13
C ILE A 60 15.57 -22.98 25.15
N LEU A 61 16.51 -22.41 24.39
CA LEU A 61 17.34 -23.18 23.44
C LEU A 61 18.14 -24.27 24.17
N PHE A 62 18.76 -23.94 25.30
CA PHE A 62 19.47 -24.90 26.13
C PHE A 62 18.55 -26.01 26.66
N ASN A 63 17.34 -25.65 27.14
CA ASN A 63 16.35 -26.63 27.60
C ASN A 63 15.95 -27.59 26.47
N VAL A 64 15.79 -27.10 25.25
CA VAL A 64 15.47 -27.93 24.09
C VAL A 64 16.61 -28.88 23.75
N THR A 65 17.87 -28.44 23.77
CA THR A 65 19.02 -29.33 23.60
C THR A 65 19.03 -30.45 24.64
N LEU A 66 18.69 -30.15 25.90
CA LEU A 66 18.57 -31.15 26.96
C LEU A 66 17.40 -32.11 26.74
N ILE A 67 16.30 -31.67 26.14
CA ILE A 67 15.21 -32.57 25.74
C ILE A 67 15.70 -33.57 24.70
N PHE A 68 16.43 -33.12 23.66
CA PHE A 68 17.03 -34.05 22.70
C PHE A 68 18.01 -35.02 23.35
N ALA A 69 18.84 -34.54 24.28
CA ALA A 69 19.77 -35.39 25.03
C ALA A 69 19.05 -36.43 25.91
N GLU A 70 17.87 -36.11 26.45
CA GLU A 70 17.02 -37.04 27.22
C GLU A 70 16.61 -38.27 26.40
N PHE A 71 16.41 -38.12 25.08
CA PHE A 71 16.02 -39.22 24.19
C PHE A 71 17.20 -40.08 23.69
N LEU A 72 18.40 -39.51 23.64
CA LEU A 72 19.62 -40.16 23.12
C LEU A 72 20.38 -40.96 24.18
N ILE A 73 20.23 -40.62 25.46
CA ILE A 73 21.04 -41.19 26.55
C ILE A 73 20.29 -42.35 27.24
N PRO A 74 20.93 -43.53 27.42
CA PRO A 74 20.36 -44.66 28.15
C PRO A 74 20.01 -44.33 29.61
N GLU A 75 19.06 -45.07 30.17
CA GLU A 75 18.67 -44.92 31.58
C GLU A 75 19.87 -45.18 32.51
N GLY A 76 20.23 -44.20 33.33
CA GLY A 76 21.38 -44.25 34.22
C GLY A 76 21.57 -42.96 35.03
N GLU A 77 22.69 -42.86 35.75
CA GLU A 77 22.99 -41.71 36.63
C GLU A 77 23.13 -40.39 35.86
N GLN A 78 23.57 -40.46 34.60
CA GLN A 78 23.68 -39.30 33.70
C GLN A 78 22.30 -38.77 33.28
N LEU A 79 21.34 -39.66 32.99
CA LEU A 79 19.97 -39.27 32.67
C LEU A 79 19.30 -38.57 33.87
N ASN A 80 19.51 -39.09 35.09
CA ASN A 80 18.95 -38.46 36.29
C ASN A 80 19.50 -37.05 36.52
N ARG A 81 20.80 -36.82 36.24
CA ARG A 81 21.39 -35.47 36.25
C ARG A 81 20.72 -34.53 35.23
N ILE A 82 20.49 -34.99 34.00
CA ILE A 82 19.81 -34.19 32.96
C ILE A 82 18.36 -33.87 33.37
N LEU A 83 17.64 -34.84 33.93
CA LEU A 83 16.28 -34.65 34.44
C LEU A 83 16.24 -33.61 35.58
N HIS A 84 17.19 -33.67 36.52
CA HIS A 84 17.31 -32.67 37.58
C HIS A 84 17.60 -31.26 37.05
N VAL A 85 18.48 -31.14 36.06
CA VAL A 85 18.76 -29.84 35.40
C VAL A 85 17.51 -29.34 34.65
N ASN A 86 16.79 -30.22 33.95
CA ASN A 86 15.54 -29.87 33.27
C ASN A 86 14.45 -29.40 34.24
N ASP A 87 14.35 -30.03 35.41
CA ASP A 87 13.43 -29.63 36.47
C ASP A 87 13.81 -28.26 37.05
N LEU A 88 15.10 -28.00 37.29
CA LEU A 88 15.60 -26.70 37.74
C LEU A 88 15.27 -25.58 36.75
N ILE A 89 15.51 -25.81 35.46
CA ILE A 89 15.18 -24.85 34.40
C ILE A 89 13.66 -24.62 34.35
N THR A 90 12.85 -25.66 34.54
CA THR A 90 11.39 -25.53 34.57
C THR A 90 10.91 -24.71 35.77
N TRP A 91 11.55 -24.84 36.94
CA TRP A 91 11.30 -23.95 38.08
C TRP A 91 11.63 -22.49 37.79
N ILE A 92 12.71 -22.23 37.05
CA ILE A 92 13.03 -20.86 36.60
C ILE A 92 11.90 -20.30 35.73
N PHE A 93 11.35 -21.09 34.79
CA PHE A 93 10.21 -20.66 33.96
C PHE A 93 8.92 -20.48 34.76
N ILE A 94 8.66 -21.30 35.78
CA ILE A 94 7.53 -21.11 36.70
C ILE A 94 7.65 -19.77 37.42
N CYS A 95 8.84 -19.46 37.95
CA CYS A 95 9.11 -18.18 38.60
C CYS A 95 8.94 -17.01 37.62
N GLU A 96 9.47 -17.14 36.42
CA GLU A 96 9.36 -16.14 35.35
C GLU A 96 7.89 -15.85 34.98
N LEU A 97 7.11 -16.89 34.75
CA LEU A 97 5.68 -16.81 34.45
C LEU A 97 4.89 -16.23 35.63
N SER A 98 5.25 -16.58 36.86
CA SER A 98 4.63 -16.05 38.08
C SER A 98 4.87 -14.55 38.22
N VAL A 99 6.11 -14.10 38.00
CA VAL A 99 6.44 -12.67 38.01
C VAL A 99 5.64 -11.92 36.93
N ARG A 100 5.56 -12.47 35.71
CA ARG A 100 4.74 -11.87 34.64
C ARG A 100 3.26 -11.82 35.00
N TYR A 101 2.73 -12.84 35.66
CA TYR A 101 1.35 -12.86 36.14
C TYR A 101 1.09 -11.74 37.15
N PHE A 102 1.96 -11.53 38.13
CA PHE A 102 1.79 -10.48 39.15
C PHE A 102 1.92 -9.07 38.58
N VAL A 103 2.83 -8.89 37.63
CA VAL A 103 3.06 -7.60 36.97
C VAL A 103 1.95 -7.25 35.97
N ALA A 104 1.32 -8.25 35.35
CA ALA A 104 0.30 -8.02 34.33
C ALA A 104 -0.84 -7.11 34.83
N PRO A 105 -1.21 -6.07 34.05
CA PRO A 105 -2.28 -5.14 34.44
C PRO A 105 -3.66 -5.80 34.36
N ASN A 106 -3.85 -6.77 33.47
CA ASN A 106 -5.09 -7.53 33.33
C ASN A 106 -4.79 -9.02 33.18
N LYS A 107 -5.45 -9.86 33.99
CA LYS A 107 -5.26 -11.31 33.99
C LYS A 107 -5.75 -11.97 32.70
N LYS A 108 -6.82 -11.46 32.06
CA LYS A 108 -7.33 -12.00 30.79
C LYS A 108 -6.32 -11.84 29.65
N ILE A 109 -5.70 -10.66 29.56
CA ILE A 109 -4.66 -10.38 28.56
C ILE A 109 -3.43 -11.25 28.83
N PHE A 110 -3.09 -11.48 30.10
CA PHE A 110 -2.02 -12.39 30.45
C PHE A 110 -2.27 -13.82 29.92
N PHE A 111 -3.44 -14.41 30.20
CA PHE A 111 -3.73 -15.75 29.70
C PHE A 111 -3.73 -15.83 28.18
N SER A 112 -4.21 -14.81 27.47
CA SER A 112 -4.19 -14.77 26.00
C SER A 112 -2.77 -14.69 25.42
N ASN A 113 -1.83 -14.01 26.10
CA ASN A 113 -0.48 -13.79 25.57
C ASN A 113 0.51 -14.89 25.99
N TYR A 114 0.28 -15.55 27.13
CA TYR A 114 1.21 -16.51 27.76
C TYR A 114 0.66 -17.94 27.84
N TRP A 115 -0.40 -18.28 27.09
CA TRP A 115 -1.00 -19.61 27.11
C TRP A 115 0.00 -20.72 26.75
N ILE A 116 0.93 -20.45 25.83
CA ILE A 116 2.00 -21.39 25.43
C ILE A 116 2.96 -21.65 26.60
N ASP A 117 3.33 -20.61 27.34
CA ASP A 117 4.23 -20.74 28.49
C ASP A 117 3.59 -21.55 29.62
N ILE A 118 2.31 -21.31 29.87
CA ILE A 118 1.50 -22.07 30.83
C ILE A 118 1.50 -23.55 30.43
N LEU A 119 1.21 -23.84 29.17
CA LEU A 119 1.16 -25.21 28.64
C LEU A 119 2.53 -25.90 28.74
N SER A 120 3.61 -25.17 28.49
CA SER A 120 4.96 -25.71 28.55
C SER A 120 5.46 -26.08 29.95
N VAL A 121 4.86 -25.52 30.99
CA VAL A 121 5.19 -25.75 32.39
C VAL A 121 4.35 -26.89 32.99
N MET A 122 3.22 -27.22 32.36
CA MET A 122 2.31 -28.28 32.77
C MET A 122 2.97 -29.63 33.13
N PRO A 123 4.04 -30.10 32.44
CA PRO A 123 4.67 -31.39 32.76
C PRO A 123 5.37 -31.43 34.12
N ALA A 124 5.58 -30.29 34.78
CA ALA A 124 6.20 -30.21 36.11
C ALA A 124 5.26 -30.70 37.23
N PHE A 125 3.95 -30.70 36.99
CA PHE A 125 2.98 -31.14 38.00
C PHE A 125 2.95 -32.68 38.10
N ARG A 126 2.82 -33.20 39.33
CA ARG A 126 2.85 -34.65 39.63
C ARG A 126 1.87 -35.47 38.79
N LEU A 127 0.70 -34.91 38.47
CA LEU A 127 -0.34 -35.56 37.68
C LEU A 127 0.08 -35.83 36.22
N PHE A 128 0.89 -34.94 35.64
CA PHE A 128 1.31 -35.01 34.22
C PHE A 128 2.71 -35.60 34.03
N ARG A 129 3.48 -35.74 35.11
CA ARG A 129 4.85 -36.31 35.09
C ARG A 129 4.90 -37.77 34.63
N THR A 130 3.83 -38.52 34.90
CA THR A 130 3.73 -39.96 34.58
C THR A 130 3.69 -40.22 33.08
N PHE A 131 3.08 -39.34 32.28
CA PHE A 131 2.98 -39.52 30.84
C PHE A 131 4.15 -38.83 30.13
N ARG A 132 5.03 -39.63 29.50
CA ARG A 132 6.20 -39.14 28.73
C ARG A 132 5.80 -38.11 27.66
N ILE A 133 4.63 -38.27 27.04
CA ILE A 133 4.15 -37.39 25.96
C ILE A 133 3.94 -35.93 26.39
N PHE A 134 3.56 -35.67 27.65
CA PHE A 134 3.40 -34.28 28.12
C PHE A 134 4.73 -33.54 28.16
N ARG A 135 5.88 -34.22 28.28
CA ARG A 135 7.20 -33.59 28.24
C ARG A 135 7.44 -32.83 26.93
N LEU A 136 6.76 -33.21 25.84
CA LEU A 136 6.85 -32.56 24.54
C LEU A 136 6.23 -31.16 24.52
N LEU A 137 5.33 -30.84 25.45
CA LEU A 137 4.79 -29.48 25.62
C LEU A 137 5.91 -28.46 25.90
N ARG A 138 7.07 -28.91 26.38
CA ARG A 138 8.26 -28.07 26.57
C ARG A 138 8.82 -27.53 25.24
N LEU A 139 8.66 -28.24 24.12
CA LEU A 139 9.09 -27.78 22.79
C LEU A 139 8.31 -26.56 22.30
N LEU A 140 7.08 -26.39 22.79
CA LEU A 140 6.26 -25.23 22.46
C LEU A 140 6.92 -23.91 22.91
N ARG A 141 7.86 -23.95 23.88
CA ARG A 141 8.66 -22.78 24.30
C ARG A 141 9.49 -22.19 23.15
N LEU A 142 9.86 -22.99 22.15
CA LEU A 142 10.62 -22.50 20.99
C LEU A 142 9.82 -21.47 20.18
N THR A 143 8.48 -21.60 20.13
CA THR A 143 7.62 -20.61 19.47
C THR A 143 7.78 -19.22 20.08
N ARG A 144 7.97 -19.16 21.40
CA ARG A 144 8.22 -17.93 22.14
C ARG A 144 9.61 -17.37 21.91
N ALA A 145 10.64 -18.21 21.87
CA ALA A 145 12.01 -17.77 21.54
C ALA A 145 12.05 -17.11 20.15
N VAL A 146 11.37 -17.71 19.17
CA VAL A 146 11.22 -17.12 17.82
C VAL A 146 10.46 -15.80 17.87
N MET A 147 9.33 -15.72 18.58
CA MET A 147 8.57 -14.47 18.70
C MET A 147 9.40 -13.34 19.34
N ILE A 148 10.22 -13.63 20.34
CA ILE A 148 11.13 -12.66 20.97
C ILE A 148 12.16 -12.15 19.96
N ILE A 149 12.77 -13.06 19.20
CA ILE A 149 13.78 -12.71 18.17
C ILE A 149 13.16 -11.83 17.08
N LEU A 150 11.95 -12.19 16.61
CA LEU A 150 11.24 -11.43 15.57
C LEU A 150 10.78 -10.05 16.06
N THR A 151 10.36 -9.92 17.33
CA THR A 151 9.79 -8.66 17.85
C THR A 151 10.82 -7.68 18.41
N GLN A 152 12.02 -8.15 18.79
CA GLN A 152 13.04 -7.30 19.42
C GLN A 152 14.26 -7.04 18.55
N SER A 153 14.41 -7.74 17.43
CA SER A 153 15.51 -7.51 16.49
C SER A 153 15.25 -6.28 15.63
N GLY A 154 15.66 -5.11 16.12
CA GLY A 154 15.79 -3.89 15.30
C GLY A 154 16.91 -3.96 14.24
N TRP A 155 17.64 -5.08 14.19
CA TRP A 155 18.73 -5.37 13.24
C TRP A 155 18.25 -6.10 11.97
N VAL A 156 17.08 -6.74 12.02
CA VAL A 156 16.49 -7.37 10.84
C VAL A 156 15.91 -6.27 9.98
N SER A 157 16.50 -6.06 8.79
CA SER A 157 16.03 -5.02 7.87
C SER A 157 14.54 -5.22 7.55
N LYS A 158 13.77 -4.14 7.39
CA LYS A 158 12.34 -4.21 7.03
C LYS A 158 12.06 -5.00 5.74
N LYS A 159 13.06 -5.10 4.84
CA LYS A 159 13.01 -5.94 3.63
C LYS A 159 13.10 -7.43 3.96
N PHE A 160 13.93 -7.79 4.94
CA PHE A 160 14.10 -9.16 5.42
C PHE A 160 12.91 -9.62 6.25
N GLU A 161 12.30 -8.73 7.04
CA GLU A 161 11.09 -8.98 7.83
C GLU A 161 9.88 -9.35 6.95
N GLN A 162 9.73 -8.71 5.78
CA GLN A 162 8.66 -9.02 4.83
C GLN A 162 8.87 -10.33 4.07
N PHE A 163 10.11 -10.65 3.70
CA PHE A 163 10.45 -11.87 2.97
C PHE A 163 10.42 -13.12 3.86
N PHE A 164 10.99 -13.04 5.06
CA PHE A 164 11.05 -14.16 6.01
C PHE A 164 9.86 -14.20 6.98
N GLY A 165 9.04 -13.14 7.09
CA GLY A 165 7.93 -13.11 8.04
C GLY A 165 6.91 -14.23 7.79
N GLY A 166 6.28 -14.26 6.62
CA GLY A 166 5.26 -15.27 6.31
C GLY A 166 5.83 -16.67 6.10
N PHE A 167 6.77 -16.80 5.15
CA PHE A 167 7.36 -18.09 4.79
C PHE A 167 8.25 -18.67 5.90
N GLY A 168 8.98 -17.83 6.64
CA GLY A 168 9.82 -18.28 7.74
C GLY A 168 9.01 -18.76 8.94
N ILE A 169 7.88 -18.11 9.26
CA ILE A 169 6.95 -18.62 10.28
C ILE A 169 6.40 -19.98 9.84
N LEU A 170 5.96 -20.12 8.58
CA LEU A 170 5.42 -21.38 8.07
C LEU A 170 6.46 -22.52 8.11
N PHE A 171 7.70 -22.24 7.67
CA PHE A 171 8.81 -23.19 7.73
C PHE A 171 9.11 -23.60 9.18
N PHE A 172 9.19 -22.63 10.10
CA PHE A 172 9.40 -22.91 11.52
C PHE A 172 8.28 -23.77 12.11
N THR A 173 7.01 -23.49 11.78
CA THR A 173 5.88 -24.32 12.23
C THR A 173 5.95 -25.74 11.69
N ALA A 174 6.35 -25.93 10.43
CA ALA A 174 6.54 -27.26 9.83
C ALA A 174 7.63 -28.06 10.56
N VAL A 175 8.80 -27.44 10.79
CA VAL A 175 9.91 -28.07 11.52
C VAL A 175 9.48 -28.42 12.96
N MET A 176 8.76 -27.53 13.64
CA MET A 176 8.26 -27.80 14.99
C MET A 176 7.27 -28.97 15.03
N LEU A 177 6.37 -29.07 14.05
CA LEU A 177 5.40 -30.17 13.97
C LEU A 177 6.08 -31.51 13.68
N ILE A 178 7.06 -31.53 12.78
CA ILE A 178 7.87 -32.72 12.50
C ILE A 178 8.62 -33.16 13.76
N LEU A 179 9.33 -32.26 14.44
CA LEU A 179 10.08 -32.59 15.65
C LEU A 179 9.18 -33.07 16.79
N CYS A 180 8.03 -32.39 17.01
CA CYS A 180 7.04 -32.83 18.00
C CYS A 180 6.46 -34.20 17.62
N GLY A 181 6.16 -34.42 16.34
CA GLY A 181 5.61 -35.66 15.81
C GLY A 181 6.56 -36.84 16.00
N THR A 182 7.83 -36.67 15.62
CA THR A 182 8.87 -37.69 15.81
C THR A 182 9.02 -38.04 17.28
N LEU A 183 9.15 -37.04 18.15
CA LEU A 183 9.31 -37.30 19.59
C LEU A 183 8.03 -37.89 20.22
N ALA A 184 6.84 -37.56 19.71
CA ALA A 184 5.58 -38.15 20.13
C ALA A 184 5.49 -39.62 19.75
N GLN A 185 5.82 -39.97 18.51
CA GLN A 185 5.83 -41.35 18.03
C GLN A 185 6.86 -42.18 18.81
N LEU A 186 8.07 -41.65 19.00
CA LEU A 186 9.09 -42.29 19.84
C LEU A 186 8.64 -42.49 21.29
N SER A 187 7.91 -41.52 21.87
CA SER A 187 7.46 -41.61 23.26
C SER A 187 6.37 -42.67 23.51
N VAL A 188 5.62 -43.04 22.47
CA VAL A 188 4.51 -43.99 22.55
C VAL A 188 4.94 -45.39 22.12
N GLU A 189 5.83 -45.50 21.13
CA GLU A 189 6.17 -46.79 20.51
C GLU A 189 7.43 -47.42 21.11
N ASN A 190 8.39 -46.62 21.58
CA ASN A 190 9.65 -47.12 22.08
C ASN A 190 9.77 -46.96 23.60
N ALA A 191 9.95 -48.08 24.31
CA ALA A 191 10.15 -48.08 25.76
C ALA A 191 11.59 -47.75 26.18
N HIS A 192 12.58 -47.98 25.30
CA HIS A 192 14.02 -47.88 25.57
C HIS A 192 14.70 -46.72 24.81
N SER A 193 15.90 -46.31 25.28
CA SER A 193 16.76 -45.30 24.65
C SER A 193 17.15 -45.70 23.21
N ILE A 194 17.16 -44.71 22.32
CA ILE A 194 17.27 -44.91 20.88
C ILE A 194 18.63 -44.40 20.39
N SER A 195 19.26 -45.13 19.47
CA SER A 195 20.50 -44.67 18.83
C SER A 195 20.25 -43.42 17.98
N ALA A 196 21.27 -42.56 17.81
CA ALA A 196 21.18 -41.37 16.97
C ALA A 196 20.72 -41.67 15.53
N ASN A 197 21.14 -42.81 14.97
CA ASN A 197 20.73 -43.22 13.62
C ASN A 197 19.25 -43.60 13.54
N GLN A 198 18.71 -44.21 14.60
CA GLN A 198 17.30 -44.55 14.68
C GLN A 198 16.43 -43.30 14.94
N PHE A 199 16.95 -42.30 15.66
CA PHE A 199 16.28 -41.01 15.74
C PHE A 199 16.21 -40.33 14.37
N LEU A 200 17.32 -40.31 13.61
CA LEU A 200 17.35 -39.72 12.27
C LEU A 200 16.44 -40.48 11.28
N SER A 201 16.36 -41.80 11.37
CA SER A 201 15.42 -42.58 10.54
C SER A 201 13.96 -42.24 10.88
N GLN A 202 13.65 -42.06 12.16
CA GLN A 202 12.31 -41.66 12.62
C GLN A 202 11.94 -40.22 12.22
N VAL A 203 12.91 -39.30 12.24
CA VAL A 203 12.72 -37.95 11.66
C VAL A 203 12.43 -38.04 10.17
N TRP A 204 13.13 -38.90 9.44
CA TRP A 204 12.91 -39.10 8.00
C TRP A 204 11.51 -39.67 7.72
N GLU A 205 11.10 -40.73 8.42
CA GLU A 205 9.77 -41.34 8.31
C GLU A 205 8.65 -40.34 8.64
N THR A 206 8.81 -39.58 9.73
CA THR A 206 7.86 -38.53 10.13
C THR A 206 7.79 -37.39 9.10
N THR A 207 8.92 -37.00 8.53
CA THR A 207 8.99 -35.93 7.52
C THR A 207 8.25 -36.37 6.25
N PHE A 208 8.45 -37.61 5.83
CA PHE A 208 7.73 -38.15 4.68
C PHE A 208 6.22 -38.18 4.96
N LEU A 209 5.81 -38.71 6.11
CA LEU A 209 4.40 -38.72 6.54
C LEU A 209 3.77 -37.32 6.57
N PHE A 210 4.52 -36.31 7.00
CA PHE A 210 4.06 -34.93 7.05
C PHE A 210 3.88 -34.32 5.65
N ILE A 211 4.79 -34.61 4.71
CA ILE A 211 4.77 -34.00 3.37
C ILE A 211 3.83 -34.74 2.40
N SER A 212 3.92 -36.07 2.35
CA SER A 212 3.17 -36.90 1.39
C SER A 212 1.87 -37.45 1.95
N GLY A 213 1.72 -37.50 3.28
CA GLY A 213 0.60 -38.18 3.93
C GLY A 213 0.71 -39.71 3.95
N GLU A 214 1.84 -40.26 3.49
CA GLU A 214 2.07 -41.71 3.40
C GLU A 214 3.02 -42.18 4.51
N VAL A 215 2.74 -43.35 5.08
CA VAL A 215 3.60 -43.98 6.09
C VAL A 215 4.65 -44.82 5.36
N ILE A 216 5.92 -44.42 5.49
CA ILE A 216 7.06 -45.26 5.11
C ILE A 216 7.60 -45.95 6.37
N GLY A 217 7.91 -47.25 6.26
CA GLY A 217 8.49 -48.03 7.35
C GLY A 217 7.46 -48.92 8.05
N GLU A 218 7.66 -49.16 9.35
CA GLU A 218 6.78 -50.00 10.14
C GLU A 218 5.51 -49.25 10.55
N LEU A 219 4.36 -49.91 10.41
CA LEU A 219 3.07 -49.34 10.82
C LEU A 219 3.01 -49.24 12.35
N PRO A 220 2.54 -48.11 12.90
CA PRO A 220 2.43 -47.94 14.33
C PRO A 220 1.51 -49.00 14.95
N THR A 221 2.03 -49.77 15.90
CA THR A 221 1.31 -50.90 16.50
C THR A 221 0.37 -50.42 17.62
N THR A 222 0.73 -49.32 18.27
CA THR A 222 0.00 -48.76 19.41
C THR A 222 -1.15 -47.85 18.97
N LEU A 223 -2.22 -47.80 19.78
CA LEU A 223 -3.34 -46.87 19.53
C LEU A 223 -2.86 -45.41 19.54
N GLY A 224 -1.94 -45.06 20.44
CA GLY A 224 -1.38 -43.71 20.53
C GLY A 224 -0.50 -43.36 19.33
N GLY A 225 0.31 -44.29 18.83
CA GLY A 225 1.13 -44.10 17.62
C GLY A 225 0.26 -43.83 16.40
N LYS A 226 -0.81 -44.63 16.21
CA LYS A 226 -1.80 -44.42 15.14
C LYS A 226 -2.44 -43.03 15.20
N LEU A 227 -2.83 -42.58 16.39
CA LEU A 227 -3.42 -41.24 16.57
C LEU A 227 -2.42 -40.13 16.25
N VAL A 228 -1.17 -40.27 16.69
CA VAL A 228 -0.08 -39.32 16.41
C VAL A 228 0.17 -39.23 14.90
N SER A 229 0.24 -40.37 14.19
CA SER A 229 0.43 -40.39 12.74
C SER A 229 -0.70 -39.66 11.99
N VAL A 230 -1.96 -39.89 12.37
CA VAL A 230 -3.11 -39.17 11.78
C VAL A 230 -3.02 -37.66 12.01
N LEU A 231 -2.64 -37.23 13.22
CA LEU A 231 -2.48 -35.81 13.54
C LEU A 231 -1.35 -35.17 12.74
N ILE A 232 -0.23 -35.88 12.55
CA ILE A 232 0.90 -35.42 11.74
C ILE A 232 0.44 -35.22 10.29
N SER A 233 -0.22 -36.21 9.68
CA SER A 233 -0.71 -36.11 8.30
C SER A 233 -1.70 -34.96 8.09
N ILE A 234 -2.66 -34.77 9.02
CA ILE A 234 -3.61 -33.64 8.95
C ILE A 234 -2.87 -32.31 9.07
N SER A 235 -1.91 -32.21 9.99
CA SER A 235 -1.14 -30.97 10.18
C SER A 235 -0.27 -30.63 8.97
N GLY A 236 0.30 -31.65 8.31
CA GLY A 236 1.04 -31.52 7.06
C GLY A 236 0.18 -30.96 5.93
N LEU A 237 -1.02 -31.51 5.75
CA LEU A 237 -1.99 -31.03 4.76
C LEU A 237 -2.38 -29.56 4.99
N VAL A 238 -2.60 -29.15 6.25
CA VAL A 238 -2.93 -27.76 6.60
C VAL A 238 -1.78 -26.81 6.27
N VAL A 239 -0.55 -27.16 6.66
CA VAL A 239 0.64 -26.34 6.36
C VAL A 239 0.86 -26.24 4.84
N PHE A 240 0.69 -27.35 4.11
CA PHE A 240 0.80 -27.36 2.66
C PHE A 240 -0.28 -26.49 1.98
N ALA A 241 -1.53 -26.56 2.42
CA ALA A 241 -2.61 -25.72 1.89
C ALA A 241 -2.33 -24.22 2.09
N VAL A 242 -1.80 -23.84 3.27
CA VAL A 242 -1.39 -22.46 3.56
C VAL A 242 -0.20 -22.04 2.69
N LEU A 243 0.77 -22.93 2.46
CA LEU A 243 1.90 -22.68 1.55
C LEU A 243 1.42 -22.39 0.13
N VAL A 244 0.55 -23.24 -0.42
CA VAL A 244 -0.01 -23.06 -1.77
C VAL A 244 -0.82 -21.76 -1.86
N GLY A 245 -1.65 -21.48 -0.86
CA GLY A 245 -2.44 -20.24 -0.81
C GLY A 245 -1.57 -18.98 -0.77
N THR A 246 -0.50 -18.99 0.03
CA THR A 246 0.43 -17.85 0.13
C THR A 246 1.26 -17.67 -1.14
N ILE A 247 1.76 -18.75 -1.75
CA ILE A 247 2.46 -18.70 -3.04
C ILE A 247 1.52 -18.16 -4.12
N SER A 248 0.29 -18.69 -4.22
CA SER A 248 -0.71 -18.24 -5.19
C SER A 248 -1.02 -16.75 -5.03
N ALA A 249 -1.30 -16.29 -3.80
CA ALA A 249 -1.55 -14.88 -3.54
C ALA A 249 -0.35 -13.98 -3.91
N SER A 250 0.87 -14.42 -3.59
CA SER A 250 2.10 -13.69 -3.94
C SER A 250 2.33 -13.63 -5.46
N MET A 251 2.03 -14.73 -6.16
CA MET A 251 2.15 -14.85 -7.60
C MET A 251 1.09 -13.99 -8.29
N THR A 252 -0.17 -14.03 -7.86
CA THR A 252 -1.23 -13.14 -8.35
C THR A 252 -0.88 -11.68 -8.13
N ALA A 253 -0.34 -11.32 -6.96
CA ALA A 253 0.10 -9.94 -6.69
C ALA A 253 1.26 -9.52 -7.61
N TYR A 254 2.20 -10.42 -7.90
CA TYR A 254 3.30 -10.17 -8.84
C TYR A 254 2.81 -10.03 -10.28
N PHE A 255 1.92 -10.92 -10.73
CA PHE A 255 1.34 -10.87 -12.06
C PHE A 255 0.44 -9.65 -12.25
N GLN A 256 -0.37 -9.26 -11.27
CA GLN A 256 -1.18 -8.05 -11.36
C GLN A 256 -0.30 -6.81 -11.59
N ARG A 257 0.80 -6.67 -10.83
CA ARG A 257 1.76 -5.57 -11.01
C ARG A 257 2.42 -5.55 -12.38
N LYS A 258 2.59 -6.72 -13.02
CA LYS A 258 3.25 -6.86 -14.32
C LYS A 258 2.25 -6.76 -15.49
N MET A 259 0.99 -7.15 -15.29
CA MET A 259 -0.08 -7.00 -16.27
C MET A 259 -0.55 -5.55 -16.39
N ASP A 260 -0.51 -4.78 -15.29
CA ASP A 260 -0.69 -3.31 -15.32
C ASP A 260 0.41 -2.61 -16.18
N ALA A 261 1.47 -3.32 -16.59
CA ALA A 261 2.66 -2.79 -17.26
C ALA A 261 2.94 -3.36 -18.67
N LYS A 262 1.95 -3.94 -19.38
CA LYS A 262 2.18 -4.49 -20.74
C LYS A 262 1.21 -3.93 -21.79
N ASP A 263 1.69 -2.98 -22.60
CA ASP A 263 2.24 -3.25 -23.94
C ASP A 263 2.62 -1.91 -24.63
N LEU A 264 3.93 -1.74 -24.90
CA LEU A 264 4.77 -0.52 -24.77
C LEU A 264 5.10 -0.21 -23.32
N ASP A 265 6.38 -0.24 -22.99
CA ASP A 265 6.85 0.25 -21.71
C ASP A 265 6.65 1.76 -21.72
N ILE A 266 6.02 2.33 -20.68
CA ILE A 266 5.82 3.79 -20.56
C ILE A 266 7.17 4.51 -20.73
N SER A 267 8.28 3.82 -20.47
CA SER A 267 9.65 4.26 -20.74
C SER A 267 9.94 4.67 -22.19
N ASP A 268 9.20 4.15 -23.17
CA ASP A 268 9.45 4.40 -24.60
C ASP A 268 8.63 5.58 -25.13
N LEU A 269 7.59 6.00 -24.39
CA LEU A 269 6.73 7.12 -24.78
C LEU A 269 7.49 8.45 -24.69
N LYS A 270 7.30 9.27 -25.73
CA LYS A 270 7.78 10.65 -25.84
C LYS A 270 6.67 11.50 -26.42
N ASN A 271 6.58 12.75 -25.98
CA ASN A 271 5.53 13.69 -26.36
C ASN A 271 4.10 13.19 -26.07
N HIS A 272 3.94 12.27 -25.13
CA HIS A 272 2.65 11.70 -24.76
C HIS A 272 1.87 12.62 -23.79
N LEU A 273 0.60 12.29 -23.57
CA LEU A 273 -0.28 12.91 -22.58
C LEU A 273 -0.28 12.13 -21.28
N ILE A 274 -0.20 12.83 -20.14
CA ILE A 274 -0.42 12.25 -18.82
C ILE A 274 -1.74 12.78 -18.25
N ILE A 275 -2.59 11.91 -17.70
CA ILE A 275 -3.78 12.29 -16.93
C ILE A 275 -3.59 11.81 -15.49
N CYS A 276 -3.50 12.74 -14.55
CA CYS A 276 -3.34 12.47 -13.13
C CYS A 276 -4.67 12.63 -12.39
N GLY A 277 -5.00 11.64 -11.55
CA GLY A 277 -6.28 11.61 -10.86
C GLY A 277 -7.40 11.08 -11.77
N TRP A 278 -8.41 10.45 -11.17
CA TRP A 278 -9.52 9.88 -11.92
C TRP A 278 -10.87 10.21 -11.31
N GLU A 279 -11.82 10.60 -12.17
CA GLU A 279 -13.20 10.94 -11.82
C GLU A 279 -14.10 10.70 -13.04
N ALA A 280 -15.41 10.91 -12.93
CA ALA A 280 -16.31 10.87 -14.09
C ALA A 280 -15.84 11.78 -15.25
N MET A 281 -15.23 12.93 -14.93
CA MET A 281 -14.63 13.82 -15.93
C MET A 281 -13.54 13.12 -16.77
N GLY A 282 -12.72 12.26 -16.17
CA GLY A 282 -11.63 11.58 -16.89
C GLY A 282 -12.14 10.67 -18.00
N GLU A 283 -13.28 10.01 -17.79
CA GLU A 283 -13.93 9.18 -18.82
C GLU A 283 -14.42 10.01 -20.00
N VAL A 284 -15.02 11.17 -19.74
CA VAL A 284 -15.48 12.09 -20.79
C VAL A 284 -14.29 12.62 -21.58
N ILE A 285 -13.23 13.07 -20.91
CA ILE A 285 -12.00 13.55 -21.55
C ILE A 285 -11.41 12.49 -22.48
N LEU A 286 -11.30 11.24 -22.03
CA LEU A 286 -10.74 10.18 -22.87
C LEU A 286 -11.56 9.94 -24.14
N ARG A 287 -12.89 9.97 -24.07
CA ARG A 287 -13.76 9.80 -25.25
C ARG A 287 -13.62 10.95 -26.24
N GLU A 288 -13.54 12.18 -25.74
CA GLU A 288 -13.33 13.37 -26.59
C GLU A 288 -11.94 13.35 -27.24
N LEU A 289 -10.91 12.90 -26.52
CA LEU A 289 -9.55 12.79 -27.04
C LEU A 289 -9.37 11.62 -28.02
N GLU A 290 -10.12 10.54 -27.87
CA GLU A 290 -10.14 9.43 -28.83
C GLU A 290 -10.62 9.90 -30.21
N ALA A 291 -11.49 10.91 -30.26
CA ALA A 291 -11.92 11.56 -31.50
C ALA A 291 -10.86 12.46 -32.14
N VAL A 292 -9.67 12.60 -31.54
CA VAL A 292 -8.55 13.43 -32.03
C VAL A 292 -7.31 12.56 -32.31
N PRO A 293 -7.15 12.00 -33.53
CA PRO A 293 -6.10 11.04 -33.86
C PRO A 293 -4.66 11.53 -33.60
N ASP A 294 -4.39 12.82 -33.83
CA ASP A 294 -3.08 13.43 -33.63
C ASP A 294 -2.63 13.40 -32.16
N VAL A 295 -3.57 13.53 -31.23
CA VAL A 295 -3.29 13.46 -29.79
C VAL A 295 -3.31 12.01 -29.32
N TRP A 296 -4.31 11.23 -29.75
CA TRP A 296 -4.47 9.84 -29.33
C TRP A 296 -3.27 8.96 -29.73
N SER A 297 -2.72 9.18 -30.92
CA SER A 297 -1.57 8.42 -31.44
C SER A 297 -0.26 8.68 -30.68
N GLN A 298 -0.15 9.78 -29.92
CA GLN A 298 1.03 10.09 -29.10
C GLN A 298 1.11 9.25 -27.81
N GLY A 299 0.01 8.57 -27.45
CA GLY A 299 -0.12 7.79 -26.24
C GLY A 299 -0.67 8.59 -25.07
N VAL A 300 -1.52 7.94 -24.28
CA VAL A 300 -2.16 8.53 -23.10
C VAL A 300 -1.86 7.66 -21.89
N VAL A 301 -1.28 8.25 -20.83
CA VAL A 301 -0.97 7.56 -19.58
C VAL A 301 -1.87 8.10 -18.48
N VAL A 302 -2.71 7.25 -17.91
CA VAL A 302 -3.62 7.61 -16.82
C VAL A 302 -3.08 7.11 -15.48
N VAL A 303 -2.94 7.99 -14.48
CA VAL A 303 -2.49 7.62 -13.13
C VAL A 303 -3.68 7.73 -12.17
N ALA A 304 -4.12 6.59 -11.63
CA ALA A 304 -5.29 6.49 -10.74
C ALA A 304 -4.98 5.58 -9.53
N GLU A 305 -5.62 5.81 -8.37
CA GLU A 305 -5.31 5.04 -7.16
C GLU A 305 -6.21 3.80 -6.98
N THR A 306 -7.50 3.91 -7.31
CA THR A 306 -8.47 2.88 -6.91
C THR A 306 -8.58 1.74 -7.94
N PRO A 307 -8.78 0.49 -7.50
CA PRO A 307 -8.96 -0.63 -8.43
C PRO A 307 -10.20 -0.48 -9.33
N SER A 308 -11.26 0.17 -8.84
CA SER A 308 -12.47 0.42 -9.62
C SER A 308 -12.22 1.38 -10.78
N ASP A 309 -11.34 2.35 -10.60
CA ASP A 309 -11.03 3.33 -11.64
C ASP A 309 -10.23 2.69 -12.76
N ILE A 310 -9.20 1.90 -12.41
CA ILE A 310 -8.43 1.12 -13.38
C ILE A 310 -9.34 0.18 -14.18
N ALA A 311 -10.25 -0.52 -13.52
CA ALA A 311 -11.20 -1.40 -14.20
C ALA A 311 -12.13 -0.65 -15.17
N LYS A 312 -12.47 0.63 -14.89
CA LYS A 312 -13.22 1.48 -15.83
C LYS A 312 -12.32 1.92 -16.98
N ILE A 313 -11.13 2.43 -16.70
CA ILE A 313 -10.15 2.88 -17.71
C ILE A 313 -9.89 1.77 -18.74
N SER A 314 -9.59 0.56 -18.29
CA SER A 314 -9.33 -0.60 -19.14
C SER A 314 -10.53 -1.07 -19.98
N ARG A 315 -11.74 -0.56 -19.70
CA ARG A 315 -12.95 -0.84 -20.49
C ARG A 315 -13.27 0.27 -21.50
N ILE A 316 -12.71 1.47 -21.35
CA ILE A 316 -13.04 2.62 -22.20
C ILE A 316 -12.58 2.37 -23.63
N THR A 317 -11.38 1.80 -23.83
CA THR A 317 -10.87 1.53 -25.18
C THR A 317 -10.19 0.17 -25.28
N ASN A 318 -10.38 -0.49 -26.43
CA ASN A 318 -9.63 -1.69 -26.84
C ASN A 318 -8.52 -1.34 -27.85
N THR A 319 -8.33 -0.04 -28.11
CA THR A 319 -7.40 0.53 -29.09
C THR A 319 -6.16 1.06 -28.36
N ARG A 320 -4.96 0.57 -28.74
CA ARG A 320 -3.66 1.11 -28.25
C ARG A 320 -3.53 2.56 -28.76
N PRO A 321 -3.02 3.54 -27.97
CA PRO A 321 -2.03 3.43 -26.89
C PRO A 321 -2.50 4.10 -25.57
N LEU A 322 -3.49 3.51 -24.89
CA LEU A 322 -3.91 3.91 -23.54
C LEU A 322 -3.21 3.07 -22.47
N PHE A 323 -2.45 3.71 -21.60
CA PHE A 323 -1.73 3.11 -20.48
C PHE A 323 -2.34 3.57 -19.16
N HIS A 324 -2.21 2.74 -18.12
CA HIS A 324 -2.65 3.12 -16.79
C HIS A 324 -1.64 2.71 -15.71
N LEU A 325 -1.49 3.55 -14.69
CA LEU A 325 -0.67 3.30 -13.52
C LEU A 325 -1.55 3.36 -12.28
N ARG A 326 -1.56 2.26 -11.52
CA ARG A 326 -2.31 2.18 -10.25
C ARG A 326 -1.50 2.71 -9.07
N GLN A 327 -1.32 4.02 -8.99
CA GLN A 327 -0.42 4.66 -8.03
C GLN A 327 -0.90 6.06 -7.61
N ASP A 328 -0.31 6.58 -6.55
CA ASP A 328 -0.58 7.93 -6.04
C ASP A 328 0.20 8.98 -6.84
N TYR A 329 -0.53 9.73 -7.66
CA TYR A 329 0.02 10.74 -8.58
C TYR A 329 0.67 11.94 -7.88
N THR A 330 0.59 12.05 -6.54
CA THR A 330 1.28 13.10 -5.78
C THR A 330 2.76 12.78 -5.51
N LYS A 331 3.19 11.54 -5.77
CA LYS A 331 4.57 11.09 -5.52
C LYS A 331 5.45 11.29 -6.74
N VAL A 332 6.65 11.83 -6.53
CA VAL A 332 7.65 12.08 -7.58
C VAL A 332 7.98 10.81 -8.37
N GLU A 333 8.24 9.69 -7.68
CA GLU A 333 8.58 8.39 -8.29
C GLU A 333 7.50 7.90 -9.28
N VAL A 334 6.24 8.21 -8.99
CA VAL A 334 5.07 7.80 -9.80
C VAL A 334 4.99 8.63 -11.07
N LEU A 335 5.15 9.95 -10.96
CA LEU A 335 5.18 10.84 -12.12
C LEU A 335 6.40 10.60 -13.02
N GLU A 336 7.55 10.24 -12.44
CA GLU A 336 8.71 9.80 -13.21
C GLU A 336 8.42 8.48 -13.96
N SER A 337 7.77 7.52 -13.31
CA SER A 337 7.34 6.26 -13.93
C SER A 337 6.30 6.46 -15.03
N ALA A 338 5.45 7.49 -14.89
CA ALA A 338 4.51 7.93 -15.92
C ALA A 338 5.18 8.65 -17.11
N GLY A 339 6.49 8.90 -17.03
CA GLY A 339 7.26 9.56 -18.08
C GLY A 339 7.15 11.08 -18.09
N ALA A 340 6.85 11.74 -16.97
CA ALA A 340 6.65 13.20 -16.88
C ALA A 340 7.77 14.03 -17.52
N LYS A 341 9.03 13.59 -17.41
CA LYS A 341 10.20 14.25 -18.03
C LYS A 341 10.16 14.33 -19.56
N ARG A 342 9.33 13.50 -20.22
CA ARG A 342 9.24 13.35 -21.67
C ARG A 342 7.83 13.62 -22.22
N ALA A 343 6.86 13.81 -21.33
CA ALA A 343 5.49 14.12 -21.70
C ALA A 343 5.42 15.53 -22.30
N LYS A 344 4.51 15.72 -23.26
CA LYS A 344 4.23 17.03 -23.87
C LYS A 344 3.16 17.79 -23.09
N THR A 345 2.18 17.05 -22.58
CA THR A 345 0.99 17.60 -21.95
C THR A 345 0.64 16.81 -20.70
N ALA A 346 0.18 17.48 -19.66
CA ALA A 346 -0.41 16.87 -18.47
C ALA A 346 -1.77 17.48 -18.14
N ILE A 347 -2.74 16.63 -17.79
CA ILE A 347 -4.02 17.02 -17.21
C ILE A 347 -4.03 16.52 -15.77
N VAL A 348 -4.26 17.40 -14.79
CA VAL A 348 -4.38 17.03 -13.38
C VAL A 348 -5.81 17.28 -12.92
N LEU A 349 -6.54 16.19 -12.69
CA LEU A 349 -7.93 16.23 -12.24
C LEU A 349 -8.00 16.28 -10.71
N ALA A 350 -9.02 16.95 -10.19
CA ALA A 350 -9.30 16.93 -8.76
C ALA A 350 -9.90 15.57 -8.39
N ASP A 351 -9.04 14.58 -8.09
CA ASP A 351 -9.46 13.20 -7.80
C ASP A 351 -10.40 13.13 -6.61
N LYS A 352 -11.47 12.33 -6.70
CA LYS A 352 -12.41 12.08 -5.60
C LYS A 352 -11.72 11.39 -4.42
N GLY A 353 -10.81 10.45 -4.70
CA GLY A 353 -10.18 9.57 -3.73
C GLY A 353 -11.16 8.87 -2.78
N ASP A 354 -10.63 8.14 -1.80
CA ASP A 354 -11.45 7.57 -0.73
C ASP A 354 -11.74 8.62 0.33
N ASN A 355 -12.94 9.23 0.25
CA ASN A 355 -13.50 10.08 1.30
C ASN A 355 -12.71 11.40 1.57
N LEU A 356 -12.06 11.95 0.55
CA LEU A 356 -11.30 13.20 0.65
C LEU A 356 -12.22 14.42 0.70
N ARG A 357 -11.82 15.44 1.46
CA ARG A 357 -12.52 16.74 1.48
C ARG A 357 -12.16 17.52 0.21
N PRO A 358 -13.03 18.41 -0.28
CA PRO A 358 -12.74 19.23 -1.48
C PRO A 358 -11.39 19.95 -1.43
N GLN A 359 -11.03 20.53 -0.28
CA GLN A 359 -9.73 21.19 -0.09
C GLN A 359 -8.54 20.25 -0.21
N ASP A 360 -8.67 19.00 0.26
CA ASP A 360 -7.60 18.01 0.15
C ASP A 360 -7.41 17.57 -1.31
N ARG A 361 -8.49 17.55 -2.10
CA ARG A 361 -8.45 17.23 -3.55
C ARG A 361 -7.70 18.32 -4.30
N ASP A 362 -8.06 19.59 -4.09
CA ASP A 362 -7.37 20.73 -4.70
C ASP A 362 -5.89 20.80 -4.29
N ALA A 363 -5.57 20.49 -3.02
CA ALA A 363 -4.18 20.45 -2.56
C ALA A 363 -3.36 19.36 -3.28
N ARG A 364 -3.96 18.20 -3.58
CA ARG A 364 -3.31 17.15 -4.36
C ARG A 364 -3.09 17.56 -5.81
N THR A 365 -4.04 18.26 -6.43
CA THR A 365 -3.87 18.85 -7.77
C THR A 365 -2.64 19.77 -7.77
N VAL A 366 -2.56 20.70 -6.81
CA VAL A 366 -1.43 21.63 -6.68
C VAL A 366 -0.10 20.91 -6.50
N LEU A 367 -0.05 19.90 -5.63
CA LEU A 367 1.18 19.14 -5.38
C LEU A 367 1.67 18.39 -6.61
N ALA A 368 0.76 17.77 -7.36
CA ALA A 368 1.09 17.06 -8.59
C ALA A 368 1.56 18.04 -9.68
N ALA A 369 0.86 19.16 -9.87
CA ALA A 369 1.22 20.20 -10.82
C ALA A 369 2.62 20.77 -10.55
N LEU A 370 2.91 21.16 -9.30
CA LEU A 370 4.25 21.62 -8.90
C LEU A 370 5.34 20.60 -9.18
N THR A 371 5.03 19.31 -9.03
CA THR A 371 5.98 18.23 -9.29
C THR A 371 6.20 18.04 -10.79
N LEU A 372 5.15 18.11 -11.61
CA LEU A 372 5.23 18.05 -13.07
C LEU A 372 6.08 19.19 -13.63
N GLU A 373 5.78 20.43 -13.23
CA GLU A 373 6.52 21.64 -13.64
C GLU A 373 8.00 21.55 -13.26
N LYS A 374 8.30 21.03 -12.07
CA LYS A 374 9.68 20.83 -11.63
C LYS A 374 10.41 19.74 -12.43
N LEU A 375 9.73 18.65 -12.76
CA LEU A 375 10.32 17.53 -13.51
C LEU A 375 10.52 17.88 -15.00
N ASN A 376 9.62 18.68 -15.56
CA ASN A 376 9.64 19.09 -16.96
C ASN A 376 9.11 20.53 -17.12
N PRO A 377 9.98 21.56 -17.08
CA PRO A 377 9.56 22.96 -17.20
C PRO A 377 9.00 23.39 -18.57
N LYS A 378 8.85 22.44 -19.51
CA LYS A 378 8.30 22.66 -20.86
C LYS A 378 6.97 21.92 -21.07
N ILE A 379 6.51 21.17 -20.06
CA ILE A 379 5.25 20.44 -20.16
C ILE A 379 4.10 21.46 -20.16
N PHE A 380 3.12 21.28 -21.02
CA PHE A 380 1.89 22.05 -20.91
C PHE A 380 1.00 21.40 -19.84
N THR A 381 0.70 22.11 -18.76
CA THR A 381 -0.10 21.60 -17.64
C THR A 381 -1.48 22.25 -17.62
N CYS A 382 -2.51 21.41 -17.64
CA CYS A 382 -3.90 21.80 -17.40
C CYS A 382 -4.38 21.21 -16.08
N CYS A 383 -4.81 22.06 -15.15
CA CYS A 383 -5.25 21.64 -13.82
C CYS A 383 -6.72 21.95 -13.59
N GLU A 384 -7.43 20.99 -13.02
CA GLU A 384 -8.75 21.20 -12.47
C GLU A 384 -8.66 21.59 -10.99
N LEU A 385 -9.36 22.66 -10.63
CA LEU A 385 -9.69 23.00 -9.25
C LEU A 385 -11.19 22.93 -9.03
N LEU A 386 -11.60 22.42 -7.87
CA LEU A 386 -13.00 22.52 -7.44
C LEU A 386 -13.33 23.96 -7.07
N ASN A 387 -12.40 24.68 -6.45
CA ASN A 387 -12.53 26.09 -6.08
C ASN A 387 -11.24 26.88 -6.38
N GLU A 388 -11.37 28.16 -6.70
CA GLU A 388 -10.27 29.06 -7.11
C GLU A 388 -9.27 29.39 -6.00
N ASN A 389 -9.51 28.99 -4.75
CA ASN A 389 -8.67 29.32 -3.59
C ASN A 389 -7.18 29.05 -3.83
N ASN A 390 -6.84 28.02 -4.61
CA ASN A 390 -5.46 27.62 -4.89
C ASN A 390 -4.97 28.00 -6.28
N ALA A 391 -5.76 28.73 -7.09
CA ALA A 391 -5.41 29.07 -8.47
C ALA A 391 -4.11 29.89 -8.55
N THR A 392 -3.92 30.83 -7.62
CA THR A 392 -2.69 31.65 -7.54
C THR A 392 -1.44 30.79 -7.37
N HIS A 393 -1.52 29.69 -6.61
CA HIS A 393 -0.38 28.79 -6.44
C HIS A 393 -0.02 28.05 -7.73
N LEU A 394 -1.02 27.64 -8.51
CA LEU A 394 -0.81 27.03 -9.82
C LEU A 394 -0.21 28.03 -10.83
N LYS A 395 -0.71 29.28 -10.84
CA LYS A 395 -0.14 30.34 -11.70
C LYS A 395 1.33 30.61 -11.40
N ILE A 396 1.69 30.70 -10.12
CA ILE A 396 3.08 30.89 -9.69
C ILE A 396 3.95 29.68 -10.08
N ALA A 397 3.38 28.48 -10.10
CA ALA A 397 4.07 27.27 -10.49
C ALA A 397 4.41 27.18 -11.99
N GLY A 398 3.77 28.02 -12.82
CA GLY A 398 3.93 27.98 -14.28
C GLY A 398 2.82 27.21 -15.01
N VAL A 399 1.79 26.74 -14.31
CA VAL A 399 0.66 26.02 -14.92
C VAL A 399 -0.08 26.96 -15.88
N GLU A 400 -0.17 26.55 -17.14
CA GLU A 400 -0.73 27.38 -18.20
C GLU A 400 -2.25 27.46 -18.16
N GLU A 401 -2.93 26.34 -17.91
CA GLU A 401 -4.39 26.26 -17.95
C GLU A 401 -4.96 25.82 -16.60
N ILE A 402 -5.88 26.61 -16.06
CA ILE A 402 -6.51 26.33 -14.75
C ILE A 402 -8.02 26.43 -14.90
N ILE A 403 -8.68 25.28 -14.80
CA ILE A 403 -10.14 25.16 -14.92
C ILE A 403 -10.75 25.07 -13.53
N SER A 404 -11.45 26.14 -13.10
CA SER A 404 -12.27 26.13 -11.89
C SER A 404 -13.66 25.57 -12.19
N ARG A 405 -13.97 24.39 -11.65
CA ARG A 405 -15.26 23.70 -11.88
C ARG A 405 -16.44 24.58 -11.44
N ILE A 406 -16.35 25.19 -10.26
CA ILE A 406 -17.43 26.04 -9.74
C ILE A 406 -17.61 27.29 -10.60
N SER A 407 -16.53 27.97 -10.97
CA SER A 407 -16.61 29.24 -11.71
C SER A 407 -17.14 29.04 -13.13
N LEU A 408 -16.66 28.01 -13.84
CA LEU A 408 -17.14 27.68 -15.18
C LEU A 408 -18.63 27.32 -15.15
N THR A 409 -19.03 26.46 -14.22
CA THR A 409 -20.42 26.02 -14.10
C THR A 409 -21.35 27.18 -13.72
N ALA A 410 -20.93 28.03 -12.77
CA ALA A 410 -21.70 29.20 -12.36
C ALA A 410 -21.85 30.22 -13.51
N GLY A 411 -20.80 30.45 -14.29
CA GLY A 411 -20.84 31.31 -15.47
C GLY A 411 -21.82 30.81 -16.53
N LEU A 412 -21.84 29.50 -16.80
CA LEU A 412 -22.82 28.89 -17.72
C LEU A 412 -24.27 29.05 -17.22
N PHE A 413 -24.53 28.86 -15.92
CA PHE A 413 -25.86 29.11 -15.35
C PHE A 413 -26.28 30.58 -15.46
N ALA A 414 -25.39 31.50 -15.09
CA ALA A 414 -25.67 32.94 -15.18
C ALA A 414 -25.95 33.36 -16.63
N SER A 415 -25.12 32.90 -17.58
CA SER A 415 -25.30 33.17 -19.01
C SER A 415 -26.61 32.57 -19.53
N SER A 416 -27.00 31.38 -19.09
CA SER A 416 -28.26 30.74 -19.51
C SER A 416 -29.51 31.51 -19.09
N VAL A 417 -29.45 32.20 -17.94
CA VAL A 417 -30.56 33.03 -17.44
C VAL A 417 -30.70 34.31 -18.25
N VAL A 418 -29.58 34.93 -18.64
CA VAL A 418 -29.60 36.15 -19.46
C VAL A 418 -29.93 35.81 -20.91
N ASN A 419 -29.27 34.78 -21.45
CA ASN A 419 -29.32 34.36 -22.84
C ASN A 419 -29.89 32.95 -22.92
N HIS A 420 -31.22 32.85 -22.91
CA HIS A 420 -31.95 31.60 -22.99
C HIS A 420 -31.52 30.82 -24.24
N GLY A 421 -31.07 29.57 -24.06
CA GLY A 421 -30.66 28.70 -25.17
C GLY A 421 -29.23 28.92 -25.67
N VAL A 422 -28.39 29.70 -24.99
CA VAL A 422 -26.97 29.87 -25.37
C VAL A 422 -26.11 28.63 -25.07
N THR A 423 -26.51 27.81 -24.09
CA THR A 423 -25.73 26.64 -23.64
C THR A 423 -25.50 25.61 -24.74
N PRO A 424 -26.49 25.19 -25.54
CA PRO A 424 -26.26 24.33 -26.70
C PRO A 424 -25.17 24.84 -27.65
N VAL A 425 -25.12 26.15 -27.92
CA VAL A 425 -24.08 26.75 -28.78
C VAL A 425 -22.71 26.64 -28.13
N LEU A 426 -22.60 26.95 -26.83
CA LEU A 426 -21.35 26.83 -26.10
C LEU A 426 -20.87 25.37 -26.01
N THR A 427 -21.78 24.42 -25.79
CA THR A 427 -21.43 22.99 -25.73
C THR A 427 -21.03 22.44 -27.09
N ASP A 428 -21.68 22.87 -28.18
CA ASP A 428 -21.31 22.50 -29.55
C ASP A 428 -19.84 22.90 -29.83
N LEU A 429 -19.48 24.15 -29.50
CA LEU A 429 -18.12 24.68 -29.65
C LEU A 429 -17.03 23.99 -28.80
N MET A 430 -17.43 23.31 -27.71
CA MET A 430 -16.51 22.66 -26.76
C MET A 430 -16.30 21.16 -27.01
N THR A 431 -17.16 20.50 -27.80
CA THR A 431 -17.11 19.05 -28.04
C THR A 431 -16.48 18.71 -29.40
N HIS A 432 -15.97 17.48 -29.52
CA HIS A 432 -15.28 17.02 -30.74
C HIS A 432 -16.12 16.06 -31.60
N HIS A 433 -17.42 15.89 -31.35
CA HIS A 433 -18.19 14.86 -32.06
C HIS A 433 -18.87 15.35 -33.36
N GLU A 434 -19.44 16.56 -33.44
CA GLU A 434 -20.08 17.11 -34.66
C GLU A 434 -20.04 18.66 -34.65
N GLY A 435 -20.20 19.32 -35.81
CA GLY A 435 -20.42 20.79 -35.87
C GLY A 435 -19.19 21.67 -36.06
N ASN A 436 -19.20 22.85 -35.42
CA ASN A 436 -18.08 23.80 -35.43
C ASN A 436 -17.23 23.63 -34.18
N TYR A 437 -15.93 23.85 -34.28
CA TYR A 437 -15.03 23.74 -33.13
C TYR A 437 -14.09 24.92 -33.04
N LEU A 438 -13.57 25.15 -31.83
CA LEU A 438 -12.57 26.18 -31.55
C LEU A 438 -11.18 25.69 -31.94
N ARG A 439 -10.46 26.51 -32.71
CA ARG A 439 -9.07 26.24 -33.07
C ARG A 439 -8.23 27.48 -32.87
N LYS A 440 -7.05 27.30 -32.28
CA LYS A 440 -6.03 28.34 -32.16
C LYS A 440 -4.95 28.12 -33.23
N ILE A 441 -4.74 29.11 -34.09
CA ILE A 441 -3.77 29.05 -35.19
C ILE A 441 -2.90 30.31 -35.20
N ALA A 442 -1.73 30.23 -35.85
CA ALA A 442 -0.94 31.41 -36.15
C ALA A 442 -1.66 32.28 -37.18
N VAL A 443 -1.46 33.60 -37.13
CA VAL A 443 -1.97 34.52 -38.16
C VAL A 443 -1.37 34.13 -39.53
N PRO A 444 -2.19 33.84 -40.55
CA PRO A 444 -1.71 33.53 -41.89
C PRO A 444 -0.93 34.69 -42.50
N ALA A 445 0.03 34.41 -43.38
CA ALA A 445 0.85 35.46 -44.02
C ALA A 445 0.02 36.55 -44.72
N LYS A 446 -1.14 36.20 -45.29
CA LYS A 446 -2.07 37.14 -45.93
C LYS A 446 -2.76 38.10 -44.94
N CYS A 447 -2.72 37.80 -43.65
CA CYS A 447 -3.35 38.55 -42.56
C CYS A 447 -2.33 39.33 -41.71
N VAL A 448 -1.04 39.16 -41.98
CA VAL A 448 0.01 39.94 -41.30
C VAL A 448 -0.07 41.39 -41.78
N ASP A 449 0.04 42.32 -40.82
CA ASP A 449 -0.07 43.77 -40.98
C ASP A 449 -1.42 44.25 -41.50
N LYS A 450 -2.46 43.41 -41.39
CA LYS A 450 -3.85 43.77 -41.68
C LYS A 450 -4.64 44.02 -40.41
N THR A 451 -5.73 44.77 -40.56
CA THR A 451 -6.68 45.02 -39.47
C THR A 451 -7.49 43.77 -39.14
N PHE A 452 -7.99 43.69 -37.91
CA PHE A 452 -8.83 42.59 -37.45
C PHE A 452 -10.05 42.39 -38.35
N LEU A 453 -10.68 43.47 -38.83
CA LEU A 453 -11.81 43.40 -39.75
C LEU A 453 -11.44 42.74 -41.08
N GLU A 454 -10.33 43.16 -41.70
CA GLU A 454 -9.87 42.57 -42.96
C GLU A 454 -9.52 41.08 -42.79
N CYS A 455 -8.95 40.72 -41.64
CA CYS A 455 -8.68 39.32 -41.30
C CYS A 455 -9.97 38.55 -41.09
N LEU A 456 -10.95 39.10 -40.37
CA LEU A 456 -12.26 38.48 -40.16
C LEU A 456 -12.96 38.19 -41.50
N GLU A 457 -12.97 39.16 -42.42
CA GLU A 457 -13.50 39.00 -43.77
C GLU A 457 -12.75 37.92 -44.55
N HIS A 458 -11.42 37.94 -44.50
CA HIS A 458 -10.60 36.94 -45.16
C HIS A 458 -10.89 35.52 -44.65
N PHE A 459 -10.93 35.34 -43.33
CA PHE A 459 -11.25 34.05 -42.71
C PHE A 459 -12.65 33.56 -43.09
N LYS A 460 -13.62 34.47 -43.14
CA LYS A 460 -14.99 34.11 -43.45
C LYS A 460 -15.19 33.76 -44.93
N VAL A 461 -14.56 34.53 -45.83
CA VAL A 461 -14.71 34.34 -47.28
C VAL A 461 -13.87 33.17 -47.79
N GLU A 462 -12.62 33.03 -47.35
CA GLU A 462 -11.70 32.00 -47.86
C GLU A 462 -11.91 30.64 -47.18
N PHE A 463 -12.25 30.61 -45.88
CA PHE A 463 -12.25 29.38 -45.09
C PHE A 463 -13.60 29.05 -44.41
N ASP A 464 -14.64 29.85 -44.62
CA ASP A 464 -15.91 29.77 -43.88
C ASP A 464 -15.71 29.80 -42.35
N ALA A 465 -14.64 30.46 -41.88
CA ALA A 465 -14.23 30.50 -40.48
C ALA A 465 -14.57 31.84 -39.83
N LEU A 466 -14.91 31.83 -38.54
CA LEU A 466 -15.18 33.04 -37.76
C LEU A 466 -14.06 33.28 -36.75
N VAL A 467 -13.35 34.39 -36.86
CA VAL A 467 -12.36 34.80 -35.85
C VAL A 467 -13.09 35.40 -34.65
N ILE A 468 -12.83 34.88 -33.45
CA ILE A 468 -13.50 35.33 -32.22
C ILE A 468 -12.54 35.96 -31.21
N ALA A 469 -11.25 35.68 -31.30
CA ALA A 469 -10.26 36.23 -30.39
C ALA A 469 -8.87 36.30 -31.04
N VAL A 470 -8.03 37.17 -30.48
CA VAL A 470 -6.62 37.34 -30.83
C VAL A 470 -5.79 37.20 -29.57
N GLU A 471 -4.75 36.39 -29.62
CA GLU A 471 -3.68 36.38 -28.63
C GLU A 471 -2.49 37.15 -29.19
N CYS A 472 -2.22 38.30 -28.60
CA CYS A 472 -1.11 39.18 -28.96
C CYS A 472 -0.25 39.49 -27.72
N ARG A 473 0.92 40.06 -27.93
CA ARG A 473 1.75 40.56 -26.83
C ARG A 473 1.32 41.96 -26.43
N ASP A 474 1.06 42.15 -25.15
CA ASP A 474 0.77 43.45 -24.57
C ASP A 474 2.01 44.39 -24.60
N SER A 475 1.81 45.63 -24.16
CA SER A 475 2.88 46.63 -24.06
C SER A 475 4.06 46.23 -23.14
N GLN A 476 3.87 45.25 -22.25
CA GLN A 476 4.88 44.72 -21.34
C GLN A 476 5.51 43.42 -21.86
N GLY A 477 5.10 42.95 -23.03
CA GLY A 477 5.56 41.72 -23.67
C GLY A 477 4.90 40.44 -23.16
N GLN A 478 3.89 40.54 -22.28
CA GLN A 478 3.09 39.40 -21.81
C GLN A 478 2.05 39.00 -22.87
N LEU A 479 1.75 37.71 -22.96
CA LEU A 479 0.69 37.23 -23.86
C LEU A 479 -0.66 37.57 -23.25
N GLU A 480 -1.50 38.26 -24.01
CA GLU A 480 -2.87 38.63 -23.64
C GLU A 480 -3.84 38.08 -24.68
N LEU A 481 -4.90 37.42 -24.21
CA LEU A 481 -6.00 36.95 -25.06
C LEU A 481 -7.13 37.97 -25.03
N GLN A 482 -7.38 38.63 -26.16
CA GLN A 482 -8.51 39.54 -26.34
C GLN A 482 -9.63 38.86 -27.12
N VAL A 483 -10.77 38.66 -26.47
CA VAL A 483 -12.01 38.18 -27.10
C VAL A 483 -12.73 39.37 -27.74
N ASN A 484 -13.17 39.20 -28.98
CA ASN A 484 -13.77 40.25 -29.81
C ASN A 484 -12.97 41.58 -29.84
N PRO A 485 -11.75 41.57 -30.42
CA PRO A 485 -10.93 42.77 -30.52
C PRO A 485 -11.57 43.89 -31.34
N GLU A 486 -11.03 45.10 -31.20
CA GLU A 486 -11.46 46.23 -32.01
C GLU A 486 -11.14 46.03 -33.49
N VAL A 487 -12.02 46.53 -34.37
CA VAL A 487 -11.90 46.38 -35.83
C VAL A 487 -10.58 46.90 -36.41
N GLN A 488 -9.95 47.88 -35.74
CA GLN A 488 -8.70 48.52 -36.18
C GLN A 488 -7.43 47.84 -35.64
N LEU A 489 -7.55 46.82 -34.78
CA LEU A 489 -6.38 46.13 -34.24
C LEU A 489 -5.58 45.50 -35.40
N VAL A 490 -4.30 45.85 -35.51
CA VAL A 490 -3.41 45.32 -36.55
C VAL A 490 -2.76 44.03 -36.07
N LEU A 491 -2.94 42.95 -36.83
CA LEU A 491 -2.38 41.63 -36.54
C LEU A 491 -0.93 41.53 -37.01
N ARG A 492 -0.05 41.01 -36.16
CA ARG A 492 1.39 40.90 -36.44
C ARG A 492 1.83 39.45 -36.64
N SER A 493 2.98 39.30 -37.27
CA SER A 493 3.65 38.00 -37.34
C SER A 493 3.99 37.50 -35.92
N GLY A 494 3.52 36.29 -35.59
CA GLY A 494 3.68 35.69 -34.27
C GLY A 494 2.44 35.79 -33.36
N ASP A 495 1.48 36.64 -33.71
CA ASP A 495 0.16 36.63 -33.05
C ASP A 495 -0.59 35.33 -33.42
N LYS A 496 -1.53 34.96 -32.54
CA LYS A 496 -2.41 33.80 -32.77
C LYS A 496 -3.86 34.25 -32.78
N VAL A 497 -4.66 33.60 -33.61
CA VAL A 497 -6.11 33.83 -33.67
C VAL A 497 -6.85 32.59 -33.19
N ILE A 498 -7.96 32.81 -32.49
CA ILE A 498 -8.92 31.75 -32.16
C ILE A 498 -10.07 31.88 -33.14
N VAL A 499 -10.33 30.78 -33.85
CA VAL A 499 -11.37 30.71 -34.88
C VAL A 499 -12.37 29.62 -34.54
N VAL A 500 -13.62 29.85 -34.93
CA VAL A 500 -14.68 28.86 -35.01
C VAL A 500 -14.72 28.38 -36.45
N VAL A 501 -14.54 27.08 -36.67
CA VAL A 501 -14.44 26.52 -38.01
C VAL A 501 -15.08 25.14 -38.10
N LYS A 502 -15.55 24.77 -39.30
CA LYS A 502 -16.01 23.40 -39.61
C LYS A 502 -14.83 22.45 -39.77
N ARG A 503 -15.03 21.18 -39.43
CA ARG A 503 -13.98 20.14 -39.43
C ARG A 503 -13.33 19.91 -40.81
N ASP A 504 -14.08 20.01 -41.90
CA ASP A 504 -13.59 19.72 -43.25
C ASP A 504 -12.94 20.94 -43.95
N SER A 505 -12.70 22.04 -43.24
CA SER A 505 -12.11 23.24 -43.84
C SER A 505 -10.61 23.06 -44.16
N GLU A 506 -10.14 23.65 -45.26
CA GLU A 506 -8.70 23.69 -45.64
C GLU A 506 -7.82 24.36 -44.56
N LEU A 507 -8.42 25.18 -43.69
CA LEU A 507 -7.76 25.77 -42.53
C LEU A 507 -7.19 24.71 -41.58
N CYS A 508 -7.69 23.47 -41.65
CA CYS A 508 -7.22 22.36 -40.86
C CYS A 508 -5.81 21.91 -41.25
N ASP A 509 -5.41 22.12 -42.51
CA ASP A 509 -4.13 21.67 -43.08
C ASP A 509 -3.00 22.69 -42.92
N LEU A 510 -3.32 23.92 -42.49
CA LEU A 510 -2.34 24.92 -42.08
C LEU A 510 -1.66 24.45 -40.78
N LYS A 511 -0.64 23.60 -40.94
CA LYS A 511 0.23 23.13 -39.85
C LYS A 511 1.08 24.28 -39.32
N HIS A 512 1.36 24.19 -38.01
CA HIS A 512 2.11 25.11 -37.17
C HIS A 512 3.40 25.67 -37.78
#